data_AF-R0AKS7-F1
#
_entry.id   AF-R0AKS7-F1
#
_cell.length_a   1.000
_cell.length_b   1.000
_cell.length_c   1.000
_cell.angle_alpha   90.00
_cell.angle_beta   90.00
_cell.angle_gamma   90.00
#
_symmetry.space_group_name_H-M   'P 1'
#
loop_
_entity.id
_entity.type
_entity.pdbx_description
1 polymer ?
#
loop_
_entity_poly.entity_id
_entity_poly.type
_entity_poly.pdbx_seq_one_letter_code
_entity_poly.pdbx_strand_id
1 'polypeptide(L)'
;MYEYTWYQWLTFFFIYCFFGWIFESTYVSAKTGHFVNRGFLRLPLLPLYGTGAVMMLWVSLPVKDNLFLVYLAGVIAATILEYVTGWGMEKLFKMKYWDYSNQRFNVKGYICLSSSIAWGFLTIFLTEVVHRPIEHYVLGLPVMVNIIFVLITSLLFAADTAESVKTALDLAKVLDAMTDMRAELDDIQVQMALLKAETSERVAEAREEAAARLSRMKSGAAVHAAALKDDTAERLNELVENTMEKMSGFVEGTAEKMGGLVENTAEKVARTAERLSELTEDAAARVSGTLAQRAEGSRPAIQRDELNKSAVQDRKDKLAALSQRLVSITEKRHMLSTHMDFYQRGILKGNPTASSSRFAEALKELREIADRKNPDEHDAN
;
A
#
# COMPACT_ATOMS: atom_id res chain seq x y z
N MET A 1 -32.41 -17.30 30.07
CA MET A 1 -32.34 -18.02 31.35
C MET A 1 -33.64 -17.95 32.14
N TYR A 2 -34.59 -17.06 31.78
CA TYR A 2 -35.86 -16.91 32.49
C TYR A 2 -37.00 -17.83 32.00
N GLU A 3 -36.96 -18.38 30.76
CA GLU A 3 -37.97 -19.35 30.26
C GLU A 3 -37.36 -20.64 29.67
N TYR A 4 -36.14 -20.58 29.10
CA TYR A 4 -35.46 -21.74 28.51
C TYR A 4 -34.21 -22.18 29.26
N THR A 5 -33.91 -23.48 29.18
CA THR A 5 -32.69 -24.11 29.68
C THR A 5 -31.45 -23.71 28.87
N TRP A 6 -30.26 -23.90 29.42
CA TRP A 6 -28.99 -23.49 28.78
C TRP A 6 -28.78 -24.13 27.40
N TYR A 7 -29.14 -25.41 27.23
CA TYR A 7 -28.96 -26.12 25.97
C TYR A 7 -30.00 -25.67 24.91
N GLN A 8 -31.22 -25.31 25.31
CA GLN A 8 -32.21 -24.72 24.40
C GLN A 8 -31.75 -23.36 23.87
N TRP A 9 -31.16 -22.51 24.73
CA TRP A 9 -30.55 -21.25 24.31
C TRP A 9 -29.44 -21.45 23.27
N LEU A 10 -28.58 -22.46 23.48
CA LEU A 10 -27.54 -22.79 22.51
C LEU A 10 -28.11 -23.37 21.21
N THR A 11 -29.16 -24.17 21.28
CA THR A 11 -29.85 -24.67 20.08
C THR A 11 -30.47 -23.53 19.29
N PHE A 12 -31.13 -22.57 19.94
CA PHE A 12 -31.61 -21.35 19.28
C PHE A 12 -30.45 -20.58 18.64
N PHE A 13 -29.36 -20.37 19.38
CA PHE A 13 -28.16 -19.73 18.85
C PHE A 13 -27.68 -20.39 17.54
N PHE A 14 -27.50 -21.71 17.51
CA PHE A 14 -27.02 -22.43 16.32
C PHE A 14 -28.02 -22.41 15.17
N ILE A 15 -29.31 -22.57 15.44
CA ILE A 15 -30.37 -22.47 14.42
C ILE A 15 -30.36 -21.07 13.78
N TYR A 16 -30.26 -20.01 14.59
CA TYR A 16 -30.22 -18.64 14.08
C TYR A 16 -28.91 -18.31 13.36
N CYS A 17 -27.78 -18.87 13.79
CA CYS A 17 -26.53 -18.81 13.02
C CYS A 17 -26.70 -19.41 11.61
N PHE A 18 -27.37 -20.56 11.51
CA PHE A 18 -27.59 -21.25 10.25
C PHE A 18 -28.61 -20.52 9.35
N PHE A 19 -29.75 -20.08 9.90
CA PHE A 19 -30.73 -19.31 9.13
C PHE A 19 -30.19 -17.94 8.70
N GLY A 20 -29.41 -17.29 9.56
CA GLY A 20 -28.69 -16.08 9.19
C GLY A 20 -27.75 -16.34 8.01
N TRP A 21 -27.00 -17.44 8.05
CA TRP A 21 -26.12 -17.85 6.95
C TRP A 21 -26.88 -18.09 5.65
N ILE A 22 -28.02 -18.79 5.68
CA ILE A 22 -28.87 -18.98 4.51
C ILE A 22 -29.31 -17.62 3.95
N PHE A 23 -29.91 -16.77 4.80
CA PHE A 23 -30.43 -15.48 4.38
C PHE A 23 -29.35 -14.60 3.74
N GLU A 24 -28.21 -14.43 4.41
CA GLU A 24 -27.15 -13.53 4.00
C GLU A 24 -26.40 -14.08 2.77
N SER A 25 -26.11 -15.38 2.73
CA SER A 25 -25.47 -16.02 1.58
C SER A 25 -26.38 -15.98 0.36
N THR A 26 -27.67 -16.26 0.49
CA THR A 26 -28.63 -16.17 -0.61
C THR A 26 -28.79 -14.73 -1.09
N TYR A 27 -28.93 -13.76 -0.18
CA TYR A 27 -29.06 -12.34 -0.53
C TYR A 27 -27.87 -11.83 -1.35
N VAL A 28 -26.65 -12.08 -0.85
CA VAL A 28 -25.43 -11.64 -1.56
C VAL A 28 -25.26 -12.41 -2.87
N SER A 29 -25.47 -13.74 -2.88
CA SER A 29 -25.37 -14.55 -4.10
C SER A 29 -26.33 -14.08 -5.19
N ALA A 30 -27.56 -13.73 -4.83
CA ALA A 30 -28.54 -13.19 -5.75
C ALA A 30 -28.12 -11.82 -6.30
N LYS A 31 -27.47 -10.98 -5.48
CA LYS A 31 -26.96 -9.67 -5.88
C LYS A 31 -25.72 -9.75 -6.77
N THR A 32 -24.81 -10.70 -6.53
CA THR A 32 -23.55 -10.85 -7.29
C THR A 32 -23.68 -11.76 -8.52
N GLY A 33 -24.75 -12.55 -8.61
CA GLY A 33 -24.99 -13.45 -9.74
C GLY A 33 -24.19 -14.76 -9.70
N HIS A 34 -23.52 -15.05 -8.58
CA HIS A 34 -22.82 -16.32 -8.34
C HIS A 34 -22.92 -16.69 -6.87
N PHE A 35 -22.71 -17.96 -6.53
CA PHE A 35 -22.73 -18.39 -5.13
C PHE A 35 -21.61 -17.70 -4.34
N VAL A 36 -21.98 -17.13 -3.19
CA VAL A 36 -21.08 -16.51 -2.22
C VAL A 36 -21.36 -17.13 -0.87
N ASN A 37 -20.36 -17.83 -0.33
CA ASN A 37 -20.39 -18.30 1.05
C ASN A 37 -20.13 -17.10 1.97
N ARG A 38 -21.17 -16.52 2.56
CA ARG A 38 -21.05 -15.37 3.46
C ARG A 38 -20.61 -15.81 4.84
N GLY A 39 -19.73 -15.01 5.44
CA GLY A 39 -19.49 -15.06 6.86
C GLY A 39 -18.03 -14.97 7.25
N PHE A 40 -17.83 -15.08 8.57
CA PHE A 40 -16.53 -15.07 9.22
C PHE A 40 -15.99 -16.50 9.43
N LEU A 41 -16.91 -17.43 9.68
CA LEU A 41 -16.64 -18.85 9.89
C LEU A 41 -16.56 -19.60 8.56
N ARG A 42 -15.90 -20.76 8.55
CA ARG A 42 -15.84 -21.65 7.37
C ARG A 42 -17.08 -22.53 7.31
N LEU A 43 -17.64 -22.86 8.48
CA LEU A 43 -18.94 -23.53 8.59
C LEU A 43 -20.08 -22.60 8.14
N PRO A 44 -21.23 -23.15 7.69
CA PRO A 44 -22.42 -22.39 7.30
C PRO A 44 -23.15 -21.78 8.51
N LEU A 45 -22.43 -21.05 9.36
CA LEU A 45 -22.90 -20.46 10.59
C LEU A 45 -22.43 -19.01 10.65
N LEU A 46 -23.37 -18.08 10.83
CA LEU A 46 -23.07 -16.67 11.06
C LEU A 46 -23.28 -16.34 12.56
N PRO A 47 -22.20 -16.31 13.38
CA PRO A 47 -22.30 -16.04 14.83
C PRO A 47 -23.06 -14.77 15.15
N LEU A 48 -22.90 -13.73 14.32
CA LEU A 48 -23.55 -12.43 14.51
C LEU A 48 -25.08 -12.56 14.52
N TYR A 49 -25.65 -13.42 13.67
CA TYR A 49 -27.09 -13.65 13.62
C TYR A 49 -27.58 -14.46 14.84
N GLY A 50 -26.82 -15.49 15.24
CA GLY A 50 -27.13 -16.24 16.45
C GLY A 50 -27.08 -15.38 17.71
N THR A 51 -26.00 -14.62 17.90
CA THR A 51 -25.84 -13.70 19.04
C THR A 51 -26.88 -12.59 18.99
N GLY A 52 -27.15 -12.02 17.82
CA GLY A 52 -28.19 -11.00 17.62
C GLY A 52 -29.57 -11.51 17.99
N ALA A 53 -29.97 -12.68 17.48
CA ALA A 53 -31.27 -13.27 17.79
C ALA A 53 -31.41 -13.61 19.28
N VAL A 54 -30.40 -14.24 19.89
CA VAL A 54 -30.41 -14.55 21.33
C VAL A 54 -30.47 -13.28 22.17
N MET A 55 -29.71 -12.23 21.82
CA MET A 55 -29.77 -10.95 22.51
C MET A 55 -31.15 -10.32 22.38
N MET A 56 -31.72 -10.27 21.17
CA MET A 56 -33.05 -9.72 20.90
C MET A 56 -34.12 -10.45 21.71
N LEU A 57 -34.10 -11.78 21.74
CA LEU A 57 -35.00 -12.58 22.57
C LEU A 57 -34.80 -12.28 24.05
N TRP A 58 -33.56 -12.20 24.52
CA TRP A 58 -33.27 -11.92 25.91
C TRP A 58 -33.82 -10.57 26.40
N VAL A 59 -33.70 -9.51 25.58
CA VAL A 59 -34.17 -8.17 25.95
C VAL A 59 -35.67 -7.96 25.72
N SER A 60 -36.28 -8.71 24.80
CA SER A 60 -37.69 -8.56 24.43
C SER A 60 -38.64 -9.43 25.26
N LEU A 61 -38.23 -10.63 25.68
CA LEU A 61 -39.07 -11.55 26.45
C LEU A 61 -39.69 -10.92 27.73
N PRO A 62 -38.96 -10.12 28.53
CA PRO A 62 -39.54 -9.49 29.72
C PRO A 62 -40.64 -8.45 29.41
N VAL A 63 -40.71 -7.95 28.18
CA VAL A 63 -41.64 -6.92 27.72
C VAL A 63 -42.50 -7.38 26.55
N LYS A 64 -42.60 -8.71 26.34
CA LYS A 64 -43.26 -9.33 25.18
C LYS A 64 -44.71 -8.91 24.98
N ASP A 65 -45.40 -8.53 26.06
CA ASP A 65 -46.80 -8.08 26.02
C ASP A 65 -46.98 -6.66 25.43
N ASN A 66 -45.89 -5.90 25.25
CA ASN A 66 -45.91 -4.56 24.70
C ASN A 66 -44.97 -4.44 23.49
N LEU A 67 -45.56 -4.56 22.29
CA LEU A 67 -44.87 -4.46 21.00
C LEU A 67 -43.99 -3.19 20.86
N PHE A 68 -44.41 -2.06 21.45
CA PHE A 68 -43.62 -0.83 21.42
C PHE A 68 -42.33 -0.96 22.25
N LEU A 69 -42.40 -1.61 23.42
CA LEU A 69 -41.23 -1.88 24.24
C LEU A 69 -40.31 -2.93 23.60
N VAL A 70 -40.88 -3.95 22.95
CA VAL A 70 -40.11 -4.94 22.17
C VAL A 70 -39.34 -4.26 21.05
N TYR A 71 -39.99 -3.36 20.30
CA TYR A 71 -39.34 -2.56 19.26
C TYR A 71 -38.18 -1.75 19.84
N LEU A 72 -38.42 -0.97 20.91
CA LEU A 72 -37.40 -0.08 21.47
C LEU A 72 -36.22 -0.87 22.06
N ALA A 73 -36.49 -1.98 22.74
CA ALA A 73 -35.46 -2.89 23.24
C ALA A 73 -34.61 -3.45 22.09
N GLY A 74 -35.26 -3.85 20.99
CA GLY A 74 -34.61 -4.32 19.76
C GLY A 74 -33.69 -3.27 19.13
N VAL A 75 -34.20 -2.05 18.93
CA VAL A 75 -33.40 -0.93 18.39
C VAL A 75 -32.15 -0.70 19.24
N ILE A 76 -32.30 -0.59 20.57
CA ILE A 76 -31.18 -0.29 21.48
C ILE A 76 -30.18 -1.44 21.50
N ALA A 77 -30.66 -2.67 21.70
CA ALA A 77 -29.80 -3.84 21.83
C ALA A 77 -29.03 -4.14 20.54
N ALA A 78 -29.71 -4.12 19.39
CA ALA A 78 -29.08 -4.35 18.10
C ALA A 78 -28.04 -3.27 17.77
N THR A 79 -28.35 -2.00 18.06
CA THR A 79 -27.41 -0.89 17.84
C THR A 79 -26.15 -1.04 18.71
N ILE A 80 -26.30 -1.42 19.98
CA ILE A 80 -25.16 -1.68 20.87
C ILE A 80 -24.33 -2.86 20.35
N LEU A 81 -24.98 -3.96 20.00
CA LEU A 81 -24.31 -5.15 19.46
C LEU A 81 -23.54 -4.82 18.19
N GLU A 82 -24.19 -4.20 17.21
CA GLU A 82 -23.57 -3.85 15.93
C GLU A 82 -22.39 -2.88 16.12
N TYR A 83 -22.51 -1.89 17.02
CA TYR A 83 -21.38 -1.00 17.32
C TYR A 83 -20.22 -1.74 17.98
N VAL A 84 -20.48 -2.53 19.03
CA VAL A 84 -19.44 -3.22 19.78
C VAL A 84 -18.75 -4.28 18.92
N THR A 85 -19.52 -5.06 18.16
CA THR A 85 -18.94 -6.07 17.26
C THR A 85 -18.20 -5.42 16.11
N GLY A 86 -18.74 -4.36 15.47
CA GLY A 86 -18.06 -3.66 14.39
C GLY A 86 -16.74 -3.03 14.83
N TRP A 87 -16.75 -2.35 15.98
CA TRP A 87 -15.55 -1.78 16.58
C TRP A 87 -14.52 -2.84 16.99
N GLY A 88 -14.96 -3.93 17.62
CA GLY A 88 -14.09 -5.02 18.04
C GLY A 88 -13.44 -5.73 16.85
N MET A 89 -14.22 -6.05 15.82
CA MET A 89 -13.73 -6.69 14.61
C MET A 89 -12.74 -5.80 13.85
N GLU A 90 -13.00 -4.50 13.70
CA GLU A 90 -12.03 -3.60 13.05
C GLU A 90 -10.73 -3.51 13.85
N LYS A 91 -10.81 -3.47 15.19
CA LYS A 91 -9.61 -3.37 16.03
C LYS A 91 -8.73 -4.61 15.95
N LEU A 92 -9.36 -5.79 15.88
CA LEU A 92 -8.67 -7.08 15.82
C LEU A 92 -8.18 -7.42 14.40
N PHE A 93 -9.04 -7.24 13.40
CA PHE A 93 -8.80 -7.72 12.02
C PHE A 93 -8.44 -6.60 11.03
N LYS A 94 -8.30 -5.35 11.50
CA LYS A 94 -7.87 -4.18 10.70
C LYS A 94 -8.82 -3.76 9.57
N MET A 95 -9.97 -4.41 9.44
CA MET A 95 -11.00 -4.10 8.46
C MET A 95 -12.39 -4.21 9.07
N LYS A 96 -13.30 -3.38 8.57
CA LYS A 96 -14.73 -3.43 8.85
C LYS A 96 -15.38 -4.45 7.93
N TYR A 97 -16.16 -5.37 8.46
CA TYR A 97 -16.88 -6.36 7.64
C TYR A 97 -18.14 -5.79 6.98
N TRP A 98 -18.67 -4.71 7.54
CA TRP A 98 -19.73 -3.88 6.99
C TRP A 98 -19.38 -2.42 7.21
N ASP A 99 -19.83 -1.55 6.30
CA ASP A 99 -19.50 -0.12 6.35
C ASP A 99 -20.70 0.75 5.97
N TYR A 100 -21.21 1.48 6.96
CA TYR A 100 -22.29 2.45 6.81
C TYR A 100 -21.79 3.89 6.62
N SER A 101 -20.51 4.12 6.30
CA SER A 101 -19.97 5.48 6.12
C SER A 101 -20.73 6.30 5.07
N ASN A 102 -21.36 5.65 4.09
CA ASN A 102 -22.17 6.28 3.05
C ASN A 102 -23.65 6.50 3.45
N GLN A 103 -24.06 6.13 4.67
CA GLN A 103 -25.43 6.29 5.16
C GLN A 103 -25.57 7.57 6.00
N ARG A 104 -26.76 8.17 5.97
CA ARG A 104 -27.07 9.34 6.82
C ARG A 104 -27.13 8.93 8.29
N PHE A 105 -26.68 9.83 9.17
CA PHE A 105 -26.62 9.61 10.63
C PHE A 105 -25.84 8.34 11.02
N ASN A 106 -24.73 8.06 10.31
CA ASN A 106 -23.83 6.99 10.69
C ASN A 106 -22.88 7.40 11.81
N VAL A 107 -22.46 6.45 12.64
CA VAL A 107 -21.43 6.65 13.67
C VAL A 107 -20.22 5.81 13.32
N LYS A 108 -19.13 6.47 12.91
CA LYS A 108 -17.85 5.86 12.49
C LYS A 108 -18.00 4.77 11.42
N GLY A 109 -19.12 4.76 10.70
CA GLY A 109 -19.48 3.70 9.74
C GLY A 109 -19.87 2.35 10.36
N TYR A 110 -19.93 2.17 11.68
CA TYR A 110 -20.31 0.88 12.30
C TYR A 110 -21.82 0.69 12.38
N ILE A 111 -22.55 1.78 12.65
CA ILE A 111 -24.00 1.80 12.79
C ILE A 111 -24.56 3.00 12.03
N CYS A 112 -25.82 2.91 11.61
CA CYS A 112 -26.57 4.05 11.08
C CYS A 112 -28.01 4.02 11.57
N LEU A 113 -28.63 5.20 11.68
CA LEU A 113 -29.98 5.35 12.21
C LEU A 113 -31.02 4.50 11.46
N SER A 114 -30.92 4.41 10.13
CA SER A 114 -31.82 3.60 9.31
C SER A 114 -31.72 2.12 9.62
N SER A 115 -30.50 1.61 9.83
CA SER A 115 -30.26 0.21 10.25
C SER A 115 -30.84 -0.02 11.64
N SER A 116 -30.54 0.86 12.60
CA SER A 116 -31.07 0.79 13.98
C SER A 116 -32.59 0.72 14.02
N ILE A 117 -33.29 1.54 13.23
CA ILE A 117 -34.76 1.51 13.11
C ILE A 117 -35.24 0.19 12.52
N ALA A 118 -34.60 -0.28 11.44
CA ALA A 118 -34.96 -1.56 10.80
C ALA A 118 -34.81 -2.74 11.78
N TRP A 119 -33.79 -2.73 12.62
CA TRP A 119 -33.59 -3.76 13.65
C TRP A 119 -34.71 -3.84 14.69
N GLY A 120 -35.35 -2.72 15.01
CA GLY A 120 -36.53 -2.72 15.88
C GLY A 120 -37.70 -3.50 15.28
N PHE A 121 -38.01 -3.27 14.00
CA PHE A 121 -39.05 -4.02 13.30
C PHE A 121 -38.66 -5.49 13.12
N LEU A 122 -37.39 -5.75 12.82
CA LEU A 122 -36.89 -7.11 12.68
C LEU A 122 -36.94 -7.87 14.02
N THR A 123 -36.79 -7.17 15.15
CA THR A 123 -36.94 -7.77 16.49
C THR A 123 -38.37 -8.24 16.71
N ILE A 124 -39.38 -7.42 16.38
CA ILE A 124 -40.79 -7.84 16.44
C ILE A 124 -41.04 -9.03 15.51
N PHE A 125 -40.54 -8.96 14.27
CA PHE A 125 -40.70 -10.04 13.31
C PHE A 125 -40.06 -11.35 13.81
N LEU A 126 -38.86 -11.25 14.39
CA LEU A 126 -38.16 -12.38 14.99
C LEU A 126 -38.97 -12.97 16.14
N THR A 127 -39.46 -12.17 17.09
CA THR A 127 -40.17 -12.67 18.29
C THR A 127 -41.54 -13.23 17.94
N GLU A 128 -42.32 -12.53 17.11
CA GLU A 128 -43.72 -12.88 16.86
C GLU A 128 -43.91 -13.92 15.77
N VAL A 129 -43.04 -13.93 14.75
CA VAL A 129 -43.23 -14.77 13.56
C VAL A 129 -42.21 -15.90 13.50
N VAL A 130 -40.92 -15.57 13.63
CA VAL A 130 -39.85 -16.54 13.39
C VAL A 130 -39.60 -17.43 14.62
N HIS A 131 -39.63 -16.85 15.82
CA HIS A 131 -39.28 -17.58 17.04
C HIS A 131 -40.35 -18.59 17.43
N ARG A 132 -41.64 -18.26 17.35
CA ARG A 132 -42.74 -19.17 17.74
C ARG A 132 -42.65 -20.59 17.14
N PRO A 133 -42.48 -20.78 15.81
CA PRO A 133 -42.34 -22.13 15.25
C PRO A 133 -41.02 -22.81 15.64
N ILE A 134 -39.93 -22.05 15.75
CA ILE A 134 -38.61 -22.59 16.14
C ILE A 134 -38.64 -23.03 17.61
N GLU A 135 -39.24 -22.23 18.49
CA GLU A 135 -39.47 -22.53 19.89
C GLU A 135 -40.26 -23.82 20.03
N HIS A 136 -41.40 -23.94 19.35
CA HIS A 136 -42.21 -25.16 19.38
C HIS A 136 -41.41 -26.40 18.94
N TYR A 137 -40.61 -26.27 17.89
CA TYR A 137 -39.74 -27.36 17.43
C TYR A 137 -38.69 -27.73 18.49
N VAL A 138 -37.96 -26.76 19.04
CA VAL A 138 -36.86 -26.99 19.99
C VAL A 138 -37.37 -27.52 21.32
N LEU A 139 -38.54 -27.07 21.79
CA LEU A 139 -39.19 -27.58 22.99
C LEU A 139 -39.78 -28.99 22.80
N GLY A 140 -40.12 -29.37 21.57
CA GLY A 140 -40.60 -30.71 21.22
C GLY A 140 -39.48 -31.76 21.09
N LEU A 141 -38.21 -31.35 21.07
CA LEU A 141 -37.08 -32.28 20.95
C LEU A 141 -36.84 -33.05 22.26
N PRO A 142 -36.53 -34.36 22.19
CA PRO A 142 -36.07 -35.10 23.35
C PRO A 142 -34.79 -34.48 23.92
N VAL A 143 -34.71 -34.36 25.25
CA VAL A 143 -33.60 -33.70 25.95
C VAL A 143 -32.22 -34.25 25.52
N MET A 144 -32.09 -35.57 25.40
CA MET A 144 -30.83 -36.20 24.98
C MET A 144 -30.41 -35.79 23.57
N VAL A 145 -31.36 -35.68 22.63
CA VAL A 145 -31.08 -35.26 21.25
C VAL A 145 -30.60 -33.81 21.25
N ASN A 146 -31.26 -32.93 22.00
CA ASN A 146 -30.90 -31.52 22.10
C ASN A 146 -29.50 -31.34 22.70
N ILE A 147 -29.18 -32.05 23.80
CA ILE A 147 -27.86 -31.98 24.42
C ILE A 147 -26.76 -32.53 23.50
N ILE A 148 -26.96 -33.69 22.87
CA ILE A 148 -25.97 -34.27 21.94
C ILE A 148 -25.73 -33.33 20.76
N PHE A 149 -26.79 -32.78 20.18
CA PHE A 149 -26.71 -31.78 19.11
C PHE A 149 -25.88 -30.57 19.55
N VAL A 150 -26.19 -29.99 20.72
CA VAL A 150 -25.46 -28.84 21.25
C VAL A 150 -23.99 -29.16 21.48
N LEU A 151 -23.65 -30.30 22.07
CA LEU A 151 -22.27 -30.66 22.36
C LEU A 151 -21.45 -30.83 21.08
N ILE A 152 -21.96 -31.58 20.11
CA ILE A 152 -21.28 -31.80 18.83
C ILE A 152 -21.12 -30.49 18.07
N THR A 153 -22.21 -29.71 17.95
CA THR A 153 -22.20 -28.46 17.20
C THR A 153 -21.31 -27.41 17.87
N SER A 154 -21.31 -27.35 19.21
CA SER A 154 -20.42 -26.44 19.95
C SER A 154 -18.95 -26.78 19.75
N LEU A 155 -18.59 -28.07 19.71
CA LEU A 155 -17.21 -28.49 19.48
C LEU A 155 -16.74 -28.09 18.07
N LEU A 156 -17.56 -28.37 17.05
CA LEU A 156 -17.28 -27.99 15.66
C LEU A 156 -17.19 -26.48 15.50
N PHE A 157 -18.14 -25.76 16.09
CA PHE A 157 -18.18 -24.30 16.09
C PHE A 157 -16.95 -23.69 16.75
N ALA A 158 -16.51 -24.22 17.90
CA ALA A 158 -15.33 -23.72 18.60
C ALA A 158 -14.04 -23.95 17.81
N ALA A 159 -13.87 -25.15 17.23
CA ALA A 159 -12.73 -25.47 16.38
C ALA A 159 -12.68 -24.57 15.15
N ASP A 160 -13.81 -24.40 14.46
CA ASP A 160 -13.89 -23.55 13.27
C ASP A 160 -13.69 -22.06 13.60
N THR A 161 -14.20 -21.61 14.74
CA THR A 161 -13.99 -20.24 15.22
C THR A 161 -12.50 -19.98 15.49
N ALA A 162 -11.81 -20.90 16.16
CA ALA A 162 -10.38 -20.74 16.45
C ALA A 162 -9.55 -20.63 15.16
N GLU A 163 -9.80 -21.52 14.19
CA GLU A 163 -9.14 -21.51 12.89
C GLU A 163 -9.48 -20.24 12.10
N SER A 164 -10.74 -19.83 12.06
CA SER A 164 -11.18 -18.63 11.35
C SER A 164 -10.59 -17.34 11.95
N VAL A 165 -10.53 -17.24 13.28
CA VAL A 165 -9.87 -16.12 13.98
C VAL A 165 -8.38 -16.09 13.66
N LYS A 166 -7.69 -17.22 13.68
CA LYS A 166 -6.27 -17.30 13.33
C LYS A 166 -6.05 -16.81 11.89
N THR A 167 -6.82 -17.32 10.93
CA THR A 167 -6.73 -16.89 9.52
C THR A 167 -6.98 -15.38 9.37
N ALA A 168 -7.98 -14.83 10.07
CA ALA A 168 -8.28 -13.40 10.02
C ALA A 168 -7.18 -12.53 10.65
N LEU A 169 -6.55 -12.99 11.74
CA LEU A 169 -5.39 -12.31 12.34
C LEU A 169 -4.15 -12.39 11.45
N ASP A 170 -3.93 -13.50 10.76
CA ASP A 170 -2.81 -13.63 9.82
C ASP A 170 -3.03 -12.73 8.60
N LEU A 171 -4.27 -12.62 8.09
CA LEU A 171 -4.63 -11.64 7.06
C LEU A 171 -4.40 -10.20 7.54
N ALA A 172 -4.73 -9.89 8.80
CA ALA A 172 -4.45 -8.58 9.40
C ALA A 172 -2.95 -8.26 9.44
N LYS A 173 -2.09 -9.24 9.77
CA LYS A 173 -0.63 -9.06 9.71
C LYS A 173 -0.13 -8.82 8.28
N VAL A 174 -0.72 -9.50 7.29
CA VAL A 174 -0.40 -9.27 5.87
C VAL A 174 -0.78 -7.84 5.47
N LEU A 175 -1.95 -7.35 5.90
CA LEU A 175 -2.37 -5.96 5.67
C LEU A 175 -1.40 -4.94 6.29
N ASP A 176 -0.95 -5.17 7.53
CA ASP A 176 0.07 -4.35 8.19
C ASP A 176 1.38 -4.36 7.38
N ALA A 177 1.91 -5.55 7.06
CA ALA A 177 3.15 -5.69 6.31
C ALA A 177 3.09 -5.03 4.92
N MET A 178 1.99 -5.19 4.18
CA MET A 178 1.81 -4.57 2.86
C MET A 178 1.74 -3.04 2.95
N THR A 179 1.13 -2.51 4.00
CA THR A 179 1.02 -1.06 4.21
C THR A 179 2.36 -0.46 4.60
N ASP A 180 3.11 -1.12 5.48
CA ASP A 180 4.44 -0.67 5.91
C ASP A 180 5.44 -0.73 4.74
N MET A 181 5.46 -1.82 3.96
CA MET A 181 6.29 -1.93 2.76
C MET A 181 5.97 -0.84 1.75
N ARG A 182 4.70 -0.45 1.64
CA ARG A 182 4.31 0.64 0.74
C ARG A 182 4.83 1.99 1.23
N ALA A 183 4.69 2.29 2.51
CA ALA A 183 5.24 3.52 3.08
C ALA A 183 6.76 3.59 2.87
N GLU A 184 7.46 2.45 2.99
CA GLU A 184 8.89 2.34 2.69
C GLU A 184 9.19 2.57 1.19
N LEU A 185 8.36 2.05 0.28
CA LEU A 185 8.51 2.32 -1.16
C LEU A 185 8.30 3.80 -1.50
N ASP A 186 7.31 4.46 -0.89
CA ASP A 186 7.04 5.89 -1.10
C ASP A 186 8.23 6.74 -0.60
N ASP A 187 8.81 6.41 0.56
CA ASP A 187 10.01 7.07 1.08
C ASP A 187 11.23 6.87 0.16
N ILE A 188 11.46 5.64 -0.30
CA ILE A 188 12.55 5.34 -1.25
C ILE A 188 12.36 6.14 -2.56
N GLN A 189 11.14 6.25 -3.07
CA GLN A 189 10.86 7.05 -4.28
C GLN A 189 11.17 8.53 -4.07
N VAL A 190 10.83 9.09 -2.90
CA VAL A 190 11.16 10.47 -2.55
C VAL A 190 12.68 10.66 -2.44
N GLN A 191 13.38 9.77 -1.75
CA GLN A 191 14.84 9.82 -1.62
C GLN A 191 15.53 9.73 -2.99
N MET A 192 15.08 8.82 -3.87
CA MET A 192 15.57 8.73 -5.24
C MET A 192 15.31 10.01 -6.03
N ALA A 193 14.12 10.61 -5.90
CA ALA A 193 13.78 11.85 -6.58
C ALA A 193 14.65 13.02 -6.10
N LEU A 194 14.90 13.13 -4.80
CA LEU A 194 15.78 14.14 -4.20
C LEU A 194 17.24 13.95 -4.64
N LEU A 195 17.77 12.72 -4.58
CA LEU A 195 19.11 12.40 -5.08
C LEU A 195 19.23 12.73 -6.57
N LYS A 196 18.21 12.43 -7.38
CA LYS A 196 18.18 12.76 -8.81
C LYS A 196 18.10 14.27 -9.07
N ALA A 197 17.37 15.01 -8.25
CA ALA A 197 17.29 16.46 -8.34
C ALA A 197 18.62 17.12 -7.95
N GLU A 198 19.21 16.74 -6.81
CA GLU A 198 20.50 17.26 -6.34
C GLU A 198 21.61 16.97 -7.37
N THR A 199 21.64 15.76 -7.93
CA THR A 199 22.58 15.41 -8.99
C THR A 199 22.36 16.24 -10.25
N SER A 200 21.10 16.49 -10.66
CA SER A 200 20.80 17.34 -11.82
C SER A 200 21.21 18.80 -11.61
N GLU A 201 21.01 19.35 -10.41
CA GLU A 201 21.38 20.72 -10.05
C GLU A 201 22.90 20.87 -10.03
N ARG A 202 23.62 19.93 -9.39
CA ARG A 202 25.10 19.92 -9.39
C ARG A 202 25.69 19.81 -10.78
N VAL A 203 25.06 19.05 -11.67
CA VAL A 203 25.48 18.94 -13.07
C VAL A 203 25.24 20.26 -13.80
N ALA A 204 24.14 20.95 -13.53
CA ALA A 204 23.88 22.28 -14.07
C ALA A 204 24.91 23.32 -13.56
N GLU A 205 25.19 23.33 -12.25
CA GLU A 205 26.23 24.19 -11.65
C GLU A 205 27.61 23.92 -12.28
N ALA A 206 28.01 22.65 -12.37
CA ALA A 206 29.28 22.27 -12.99
C ALA A 206 29.35 22.66 -14.47
N ARG A 207 28.21 22.57 -15.19
CA ARG A 207 28.11 23.02 -16.59
C ARG A 207 28.28 24.54 -16.70
N GLU A 208 27.64 25.32 -15.83
CA GLU A 208 27.79 26.78 -15.81
C GLU A 208 29.20 27.21 -15.43
N GLU A 209 29.81 26.59 -14.42
CA GLU A 209 31.20 26.87 -14.04
C GLU A 209 32.17 26.55 -15.19
N ALA A 210 31.99 25.42 -15.86
CA ALA A 210 32.80 25.05 -17.03
C ALA A 210 32.65 26.06 -18.17
N ALA A 211 31.41 26.48 -18.48
CA ALA A 211 31.14 27.49 -19.50
C ALA A 211 31.75 28.85 -19.14
N ALA A 212 31.63 29.28 -17.88
CA ALA A 212 32.22 30.51 -17.38
C ALA A 212 33.75 30.49 -17.45
N ARG A 213 34.38 29.36 -17.11
CA ARG A 213 35.84 29.19 -17.20
C ARG A 213 36.33 29.25 -18.64
N LEU A 214 35.59 28.60 -19.56
CA LEU A 214 35.86 28.65 -21.00
C LEU A 214 35.77 30.10 -21.53
N SER A 215 34.77 30.86 -21.10
CA SER A 215 34.58 32.27 -21.51
C SER A 215 35.70 33.19 -21.01
N ARG A 216 36.16 33.02 -19.76
CA ARG A 216 37.32 33.75 -19.22
C ARG A 216 38.59 33.43 -19.99
N MET A 217 38.77 32.17 -20.38
CA MET A 217 39.91 31.75 -21.19
C MET A 217 39.86 32.37 -22.59
N LYS A 218 38.69 32.43 -23.24
CA LYS A 218 38.48 33.17 -24.51
C LYS A 218 38.92 34.63 -24.38
N SER A 219 38.52 35.30 -23.29
CA SER A 219 38.91 36.70 -23.06
C SER A 219 40.42 36.88 -22.81
N GLY A 220 41.06 35.98 -22.05
CA GLY A 220 42.49 36.03 -21.78
C GLY A 220 43.35 35.70 -23.01
N ALA A 221 42.95 34.70 -23.79
CA ALA A 221 43.58 34.34 -25.05
C ALA A 221 43.45 35.46 -26.10
N ALA A 222 42.29 36.13 -26.18
CA ALA A 222 42.11 37.30 -27.04
C ALA A 222 43.02 38.47 -26.64
N VAL A 223 43.23 38.69 -25.34
CA VAL A 223 44.16 39.72 -24.83
C VAL A 223 45.61 39.39 -25.17
N HIS A 224 46.02 38.11 -25.13
CA HIS A 224 47.38 37.69 -25.50
C HIS A 224 47.58 37.60 -27.02
N ALA A 225 46.54 37.28 -27.79
CA ALA A 225 46.55 37.31 -29.24
C ALA A 225 46.69 38.74 -29.79
N ALA A 226 46.10 39.74 -29.12
CA ALA A 226 46.28 41.15 -29.45
C ALA A 226 47.73 41.67 -29.28
N ALA A 227 48.61 40.90 -28.61
CA ALA A 227 50.04 41.21 -28.47
C ALA A 227 50.91 40.58 -29.57
N LEU A 228 50.33 39.79 -30.49
CA LEU A 228 51.02 39.14 -31.61
C LEU A 228 50.57 39.74 -32.94
N LYS A 229 51.43 39.71 -33.97
CA LYS A 229 51.14 40.24 -35.31
C LYS A 229 49.89 39.55 -35.90
N ASP A 230 49.04 40.35 -36.56
CA ASP A 230 47.67 40.04 -37.02
C ASP A 230 47.44 38.61 -37.56
N ASP A 231 48.32 38.07 -38.40
CA ASP A 231 48.13 36.75 -39.06
C ASP A 231 48.18 35.55 -38.09
N THR A 232 48.95 35.65 -37.00
CA THR A 232 49.03 34.58 -35.99
C THR A 232 47.87 34.66 -35.00
N ALA A 233 47.38 35.87 -34.73
CA ALA A 233 46.24 36.14 -33.85
C ALA A 233 44.93 35.65 -34.47
N GLU A 234 44.73 35.86 -35.78
CA GLU A 234 43.56 35.36 -36.51
C GLU A 234 43.48 33.83 -36.50
N ARG A 235 44.59 33.13 -36.81
CA ARG A 235 44.60 31.65 -36.80
C ARG A 235 44.36 31.05 -35.42
N LEU A 236 44.82 31.73 -34.36
CA LEU A 236 44.64 31.27 -32.99
C LEU A 236 43.19 31.49 -32.53
N ASN A 237 42.57 32.62 -32.91
CA ASN A 237 41.15 32.85 -32.72
C ASN A 237 40.28 31.84 -33.48
N GLU A 238 40.59 31.58 -34.75
CA GLU A 238 39.83 30.64 -35.60
C GLU A 238 39.93 29.19 -35.08
N LEU A 239 41.10 28.77 -34.58
CA LEU A 239 41.29 27.45 -33.97
C LEU A 239 40.53 27.32 -32.64
N VAL A 240 40.59 28.37 -31.80
CA VAL A 240 39.83 28.43 -30.53
C VAL A 240 38.33 28.40 -30.81
N GLU A 241 37.86 29.15 -31.80
CA GLU A 241 36.45 29.26 -32.16
C GLU A 241 35.90 27.95 -32.76
N ASN A 242 36.60 27.32 -33.71
CA ASN A 242 36.24 26.01 -34.26
C ASN A 242 36.22 24.89 -33.21
N THR A 243 37.15 24.95 -32.25
CA THR A 243 37.22 23.97 -31.16
C THR A 243 36.08 24.18 -30.17
N MET A 244 35.72 25.45 -29.92
CA MET A 244 34.62 25.84 -29.04
C MET A 244 33.25 25.48 -29.63
N GLU A 245 33.07 25.63 -30.95
CA GLU A 245 31.82 25.30 -31.65
C GLU A 245 31.56 23.78 -31.66
N LYS A 246 32.60 22.97 -31.93
CA LYS A 246 32.54 21.50 -31.83
C LYS A 246 32.25 21.03 -30.41
N MET A 247 32.77 21.74 -29.40
CA MET A 247 32.58 21.40 -28.00
C MET A 247 31.20 21.82 -27.48
N SER A 248 30.68 22.97 -27.90
CA SER A 248 29.29 23.38 -27.64
C SER A 248 28.32 22.34 -28.19
N GLY A 249 28.51 21.91 -29.44
CA GLY A 249 27.70 20.85 -30.05
C GLY A 249 27.81 19.49 -29.36
N PHE A 250 28.98 19.14 -28.82
CA PHE A 250 29.17 17.88 -28.08
C PHE A 250 28.54 17.92 -26.67
N VAL A 251 28.64 19.05 -25.96
CA VAL A 251 28.02 19.26 -24.65
C VAL A 251 26.49 19.31 -24.77
N GLU A 252 25.98 19.97 -25.81
CA GLU A 252 24.54 20.13 -26.06
C GLU A 252 23.91 18.82 -26.57
N GLY A 253 24.55 18.11 -27.50
CA GLY A 253 24.04 16.83 -28.04
C GLY A 253 24.13 15.62 -27.08
N THR A 254 25.03 15.67 -26.09
CA THR A 254 25.14 14.59 -25.07
C THR A 254 24.15 14.80 -23.91
N ALA A 255 23.75 16.05 -23.65
CA ALA A 255 22.73 16.38 -22.64
C ALA A 255 21.32 15.95 -23.07
N GLU A 256 21.01 16.01 -24.37
CA GLU A 256 19.67 15.68 -24.89
C GLU A 256 19.38 14.16 -24.93
N LYS A 257 20.40 13.32 -25.13
CA LYS A 257 20.23 11.87 -25.37
C LYS A 257 20.34 10.99 -24.13
N MET A 258 20.79 11.50 -22.99
CA MET A 258 21.18 10.66 -21.85
C MET A 258 20.69 11.18 -20.50
N GLY A 259 19.37 11.33 -20.36
CA GLY A 259 18.70 11.62 -19.07
C GLY A 259 18.80 10.52 -17.99
N GLY A 260 19.70 9.55 -18.16
CA GLY A 260 19.90 8.43 -17.23
C GLY A 260 21.36 8.10 -16.89
N LEU A 261 22.36 8.72 -17.52
CA LEU A 261 23.79 8.41 -17.29
C LEU A 261 24.64 9.70 -17.24
N VAL A 262 24.18 10.62 -16.40
CA VAL A 262 24.48 12.07 -16.45
C VAL A 262 25.90 12.42 -15.92
N GLU A 263 26.49 11.61 -15.06
CA GLU A 263 27.69 12.01 -14.29
C GLU A 263 29.03 11.72 -15.00
N ASN A 264 29.12 10.63 -15.77
CA ASN A 264 30.32 10.35 -16.60
C ASN A 264 30.51 11.41 -17.70
N THR A 265 29.44 12.10 -18.09
CA THR A 265 29.48 13.17 -19.09
C THR A 265 30.01 14.45 -18.47
N ALA A 266 29.57 14.83 -17.27
CA ALA A 266 30.10 16.00 -16.56
C ALA A 266 31.61 15.86 -16.30
N GLU A 267 32.05 14.67 -15.87
CA GLU A 267 33.47 14.36 -15.63
C GLU A 267 34.31 14.36 -16.92
N LYS A 268 33.76 13.85 -18.03
CA LYS A 268 34.40 13.92 -19.36
C LYS A 268 34.44 15.34 -19.88
N VAL A 269 33.37 16.13 -19.71
CA VAL A 269 33.34 17.54 -20.12
C VAL A 269 34.37 18.34 -19.32
N ALA A 270 34.46 18.13 -18.00
CA ALA A 270 35.47 18.75 -17.15
C ALA A 270 36.91 18.34 -17.55
N ARG A 271 37.19 17.04 -17.73
CA ARG A 271 38.52 16.57 -18.19
C ARG A 271 38.88 17.02 -19.59
N THR A 272 37.91 17.16 -20.48
CA THR A 272 38.15 17.63 -21.85
C THR A 272 38.44 19.14 -21.85
N ALA A 273 37.76 19.91 -20.99
CA ALA A 273 38.10 21.30 -20.73
C ALA A 273 39.50 21.44 -20.10
N GLU A 274 39.89 20.52 -19.22
CA GLU A 274 41.21 20.50 -18.58
C GLU A 274 42.33 20.12 -19.56
N ARG A 275 42.13 19.12 -20.42
CA ARG A 275 43.07 18.80 -21.52
C ARG A 275 43.17 19.90 -22.57
N LEU A 276 42.10 20.66 -22.79
CA LEU A 276 42.13 21.84 -23.65
C LEU A 276 42.85 23.00 -22.97
N SER A 277 42.75 23.17 -21.65
CA SER A 277 43.59 24.07 -20.87
C SER A 277 45.07 23.72 -21.07
N GLU A 278 45.44 22.44 -20.96
CA GLU A 278 46.83 21.99 -21.22
C GLU A 278 47.28 22.23 -22.66
N LEU A 279 46.45 21.92 -23.66
CA LEU A 279 46.81 22.11 -25.08
C LEU A 279 46.88 23.59 -25.48
N THR A 280 46.06 24.45 -24.88
CA THR A 280 46.09 25.90 -25.10
C THR A 280 47.21 26.57 -24.33
N GLU A 281 47.56 26.09 -23.13
CA GLU A 281 48.80 26.48 -22.43
C GLU A 281 50.04 26.02 -23.19
N ASP A 282 50.08 24.80 -23.74
CA ASP A 282 51.22 24.30 -24.52
C ASP A 282 51.35 25.02 -25.88
N ALA A 283 50.22 25.41 -26.50
CA ALA A 283 50.21 26.26 -27.68
C ALA A 283 50.62 27.71 -27.36
N ALA A 284 50.16 28.29 -26.25
CA ALA A 284 50.58 29.62 -25.78
C ALA A 284 52.06 29.66 -25.35
N ALA A 285 52.57 28.56 -24.76
CA ALA A 285 53.96 28.39 -24.36
C ALA A 285 54.89 28.21 -25.57
N ARG A 286 54.44 27.55 -26.64
CA ARG A 286 55.20 27.48 -27.92
C ARG A 286 55.27 28.82 -28.65
N VAL A 287 54.31 29.72 -28.41
CA VAL A 287 54.26 31.06 -29.03
C VAL A 287 54.95 32.13 -28.17
N SER A 288 54.99 31.95 -26.85
CA SER A 288 55.67 32.86 -25.91
C SER A 288 56.87 32.18 -25.28
N GLY A 289 58.03 32.22 -25.93
CA GLY A 289 59.29 31.61 -25.50
C GLY A 289 59.89 32.08 -24.16
N THR A 290 59.13 32.77 -23.31
CA THR A 290 59.56 33.16 -21.97
C THR A 290 58.35 33.24 -21.05
N LEU A 291 58.16 32.23 -20.20
CA LEU A 291 57.82 32.35 -18.77
C LEU A 291 57.54 30.95 -18.19
N ALA A 292 58.60 30.14 -18.13
CA ALA A 292 58.65 29.02 -17.22
C ALA A 292 58.90 29.57 -15.81
N GLN A 293 57.84 29.98 -15.10
CA GLN A 293 57.85 30.13 -13.63
C GLN A 293 56.46 30.47 -13.06
N ARG A 294 55.51 29.53 -13.11
CA ARG A 294 54.46 29.44 -12.08
C ARG A 294 53.73 28.09 -12.03
N ALA A 295 54.46 26.99 -12.16
CA ALA A 295 53.91 25.63 -12.02
C ALA A 295 54.16 25.04 -10.61
N GLU A 296 54.05 25.86 -9.55
CA GLU A 296 54.01 25.36 -8.18
C GLU A 296 52.66 25.74 -7.56
N GLY A 297 51.66 24.89 -7.84
CA GLY A 297 50.31 25.07 -7.32
C GLY A 297 49.29 24.00 -7.72
N SER A 298 49.71 22.82 -8.21
CA SER A 298 48.78 21.78 -8.68
C SER A 298 48.32 20.79 -7.61
N ARG A 299 48.76 20.93 -6.35
CA ARG A 299 48.33 20.07 -5.23
C ARG A 299 46.87 20.27 -4.75
N PRO A 300 46.23 21.47 -4.80
CA PRO A 300 44.83 21.62 -4.41
C PRO A 300 43.82 21.16 -5.48
N ALA A 301 44.24 21.06 -6.75
CA ALA A 301 43.36 20.63 -7.85
C ALA A 301 43.14 19.11 -7.85
N ILE A 302 44.20 18.31 -7.66
CA ILE A 302 44.13 16.85 -7.59
C ILE A 302 43.28 16.40 -6.38
N GLN A 303 43.45 17.06 -5.23
CA GLN A 303 42.70 16.72 -4.02
C GLN A 303 41.21 17.09 -4.13
N ARG A 304 40.86 18.17 -4.84
CA ARG A 304 39.47 18.53 -5.15
C ARG A 304 38.83 17.57 -6.15
N ASP A 305 39.59 17.12 -7.16
CA ASP A 305 39.09 16.19 -8.17
C ASP A 305 38.87 14.77 -7.59
N GLU A 306 39.73 14.32 -6.67
CA GLU A 306 39.52 13.09 -5.89
C GLU A 306 38.33 13.20 -4.92
N LEU A 307 38.15 14.34 -4.24
CA LEU A 307 36.97 14.60 -3.39
C LEU A 307 35.67 14.65 -4.18
N ASN A 308 35.68 15.18 -5.40
CA ASN A 308 34.50 15.22 -6.25
C ASN A 308 34.18 13.83 -6.82
N LYS A 309 35.19 13.07 -7.24
CA LYS A 309 35.04 11.66 -7.65
C LYS A 309 34.50 10.77 -6.54
N SER A 310 34.96 10.95 -5.30
CA SER A 310 34.45 10.17 -4.16
C SER A 310 33.00 10.52 -3.82
N ALA A 311 32.61 11.79 -3.88
CA ALA A 311 31.22 12.23 -3.69
C ALA A 311 30.28 11.73 -4.80
N VAL A 312 30.74 11.74 -6.05
CA VAL A 312 30.03 11.17 -7.21
C VAL A 312 29.84 9.67 -7.04
N GLN A 313 30.91 8.96 -6.65
CA GLN A 313 30.85 7.52 -6.43
C GLN A 313 29.89 7.17 -5.28
N ASP A 314 29.93 7.90 -4.16
CA ASP A 314 29.04 7.71 -3.01
C ASP A 314 27.55 7.90 -3.38
N ARG A 315 27.22 8.87 -4.26
CA ARG A 315 25.84 9.05 -4.74
C ARG A 315 25.38 7.92 -5.67
N LYS A 316 26.24 7.47 -6.58
CA LYS A 316 25.96 6.31 -7.43
C LYS A 316 25.73 5.05 -6.60
N ASP A 317 26.56 4.84 -5.59
CA ASP A 317 26.45 3.71 -4.68
C ASP A 317 25.15 3.79 -3.86
N LYS A 318 24.75 4.98 -3.39
CA LYS A 318 23.46 5.21 -2.72
C LYS A 318 22.25 4.96 -3.62
N LEU A 319 22.26 5.47 -4.86
CA LEU A 319 21.20 5.21 -5.84
C LEU A 319 21.09 3.73 -6.19
N ALA A 320 22.21 3.04 -6.36
CA ALA A 320 22.26 1.61 -6.59
C ALA A 320 21.69 0.82 -5.40
N ALA A 321 22.07 1.19 -4.17
CA ALA A 321 21.57 0.57 -2.95
C ALA A 321 20.06 0.78 -2.77
N LEU A 322 19.54 1.99 -3.01
CA LEU A 322 18.11 2.28 -2.99
C LEU A 322 17.36 1.49 -4.06
N SER A 323 17.92 1.37 -5.27
CA SER A 323 17.32 0.60 -6.36
C SER A 323 17.22 -0.88 -6.01
N GLN A 324 18.28 -1.44 -5.42
CA GLN A 324 18.28 -2.84 -4.98
C GLN A 324 17.27 -3.07 -3.85
N ARG A 325 17.17 -2.14 -2.90
CA ARG A 325 16.19 -2.18 -1.82
C ARG A 325 14.76 -2.14 -2.36
N LEU A 326 14.48 -1.26 -3.33
CA LEU A 326 13.18 -1.15 -4.00
C LEU A 326 12.77 -2.47 -4.67
N VAL A 327 13.68 -3.12 -5.41
CA VAL A 327 13.44 -4.42 -6.03
C VAL A 327 13.11 -5.47 -4.96
N SER A 328 13.90 -5.52 -3.88
CA SER A 328 13.71 -6.52 -2.82
C SER A 328 12.38 -6.36 -2.06
N ILE A 329 11.93 -5.14 -1.81
CA ILE A 329 10.65 -4.86 -1.15
C ILE A 329 9.49 -5.19 -2.10
N THR A 330 9.63 -4.83 -3.37
CA THR A 330 8.62 -5.13 -4.40
C THR A 330 8.43 -6.63 -4.55
N GLU A 331 9.53 -7.41 -4.53
CA GLU A 331 9.50 -8.87 -4.60
C GLU A 331 8.87 -9.49 -3.34
N LYS A 332 9.25 -9.02 -2.14
CA LYS A 332 8.61 -9.46 -0.89
C LYS A 332 7.11 -9.15 -0.85
N ARG A 333 6.72 -7.96 -1.30
CA ARG A 333 5.31 -7.56 -1.42
C ARG A 333 4.59 -8.48 -2.39
N HIS A 334 5.18 -8.77 -3.54
CA HIS A 334 4.61 -9.70 -4.50
C HIS A 334 4.41 -11.08 -3.85
N MET A 335 5.44 -11.64 -3.23
CA MET A 335 5.38 -12.94 -2.54
C MET A 335 4.29 -13.04 -1.47
N LEU A 336 4.18 -12.03 -0.60
CA LEU A 336 3.13 -11.95 0.44
C LEU A 336 1.72 -11.91 -0.17
N SER A 337 1.60 -11.29 -1.34
CA SER A 337 0.35 -11.14 -2.06
C SER A 337 -0.06 -12.42 -2.80
N THR A 338 0.90 -13.18 -3.36
CA THR A 338 0.63 -14.42 -4.11
C THR A 338 0.41 -15.64 -3.22
N HIS A 339 1.09 -15.74 -2.08
CA HIS A 339 0.93 -16.84 -1.12
C HIS A 339 -0.28 -16.65 -0.20
N MET A 340 -1.44 -16.35 -0.79
CA MET A 340 -2.68 -16.25 -0.05
C MET A 340 -3.40 -17.60 -0.03
N ASP A 341 -3.55 -18.15 1.17
CA ASP A 341 -4.20 -19.44 1.42
C ASP A 341 -5.68 -19.41 1.01
N PHE A 342 -6.23 -20.58 0.67
CA PHE A 342 -7.62 -20.78 0.29
C PHE A 342 -8.60 -20.11 1.27
N TYR A 343 -8.33 -20.23 2.58
CA TYR A 343 -9.18 -19.65 3.61
C TYR A 343 -9.09 -18.11 3.70
N GLN A 344 -7.91 -17.54 3.46
CA GLN A 344 -7.76 -16.07 3.39
C GLN A 344 -8.53 -15.51 2.18
N ARG A 345 -8.45 -16.19 1.03
CA ARG A 345 -9.27 -15.88 -0.15
C ARG A 345 -10.76 -16.00 0.18
N GLY A 346 -11.15 -17.05 0.91
CA GLY A 346 -12.51 -17.26 1.39
C GLY A 346 -13.05 -16.09 2.21
N ILE A 347 -12.28 -15.56 3.17
CA ILE A 347 -12.67 -14.39 3.97
C ILE A 347 -12.92 -13.16 3.09
N LEU A 348 -12.05 -12.90 2.12
CA LEU A 348 -12.17 -11.75 1.22
C LEU A 348 -13.37 -11.88 0.28
N LYS A 349 -13.55 -13.05 -0.35
CA LYS A 349 -14.67 -13.34 -1.26
C LYS A 349 -16.01 -13.38 -0.54
N GLY A 350 -16.03 -13.94 0.67
CA GLY A 350 -17.22 -14.01 1.51
C GLY A 350 -17.62 -12.65 2.09
N ASN A 351 -16.78 -11.62 2.01
CA ASN A 351 -17.06 -10.29 2.55
C ASN A 351 -16.68 -9.18 1.55
N PRO A 352 -17.38 -9.09 0.40
CA PRO A 352 -17.03 -8.16 -0.69
C PRO A 352 -17.22 -6.68 -0.30
N THR A 353 -18.06 -6.41 0.69
CA THR A 353 -18.32 -5.06 1.22
C THR A 353 -17.38 -4.64 2.34
N ALA A 354 -16.45 -5.51 2.77
CA ALA A 354 -15.50 -5.14 3.82
C ALA A 354 -14.65 -3.93 3.40
N SER A 355 -14.30 -3.07 4.33
CA SER A 355 -13.55 -1.84 4.04
C SER A 355 -12.54 -1.54 5.15
N SER A 356 -11.53 -0.75 4.84
CA SER A 356 -10.59 -0.23 5.83
C SER A 356 -10.09 1.12 5.35
N SER A 357 -10.08 2.12 6.23
CA SER A 357 -9.56 3.46 5.87
C SER A 357 -8.03 3.47 5.82
N ARG A 358 -7.38 2.82 6.78
CA ARG A 358 -5.90 2.74 6.87
C ARG A 358 -5.33 1.75 5.85
N PHE A 359 -5.99 0.61 5.65
CA PHE A 359 -5.49 -0.49 4.83
C PHE A 359 -6.19 -0.58 3.46
N ALA A 360 -6.82 0.51 3.01
CA ALA A 360 -7.69 0.52 1.83
C ALA A 360 -7.04 -0.08 0.58
N GLU A 361 -5.81 0.33 0.28
CA GLU A 361 -5.12 -0.10 -0.93
C GLU A 361 -4.56 -1.51 -0.83
N ALA A 362 -3.99 -1.89 0.32
CA ALA A 362 -3.56 -3.26 0.57
C ALA A 362 -4.75 -4.24 0.49
N LEU A 363 -5.90 -3.87 1.06
CA LEU A 363 -7.12 -4.66 0.98
C LEU A 363 -7.64 -4.79 -0.45
N LYS A 364 -7.57 -3.71 -1.24
CA LYS A 364 -7.95 -3.72 -2.66
C LYS A 364 -7.06 -4.66 -3.47
N GLU A 365 -5.74 -4.58 -3.29
CA GLU A 365 -4.77 -5.44 -3.95
C GLU A 365 -4.98 -6.92 -3.61
N LEU A 366 -5.15 -7.24 -2.32
CA LEU A 366 -5.43 -8.62 -1.89
C LEU A 366 -6.75 -9.15 -2.47
N ARG A 367 -7.78 -8.32 -2.63
CA ARG A 367 -9.02 -8.74 -3.30
C ARG A 367 -8.81 -9.06 -4.77
N GLU A 368 -8.10 -8.19 -5.49
CA GLU A 368 -7.78 -8.45 -6.89
C GLU A 368 -7.00 -9.78 -7.06
N ILE A 369 -6.15 -10.11 -6.10
CA ILE A 369 -5.42 -11.39 -6.10
C ILE A 369 -6.32 -12.56 -5.72
N ALA A 370 -7.24 -12.38 -4.76
CA ALA A 370 -8.21 -13.42 -4.41
C ALA A 370 -9.10 -13.78 -5.60
N ASP A 371 -9.47 -12.79 -6.41
CA ASP A 371 -10.35 -12.93 -7.57
C ASP A 371 -9.65 -13.50 -8.81
N ARG A 372 -8.32 -13.33 -8.92
CA ARG A 372 -7.53 -14.02 -9.96
C ARG A 372 -7.63 -15.54 -9.76
N LYS A 373 -8.18 -16.24 -10.76
CA LYS A 373 -8.25 -17.71 -10.80
C LYS A 373 -6.87 -18.29 -10.51
N ASN A 374 -6.82 -19.29 -9.63
CA ASN A 374 -5.59 -20.01 -9.36
C ASN A 374 -5.24 -20.80 -10.63
N PRO A 375 -4.04 -20.65 -11.22
CA PRO A 375 -3.64 -21.47 -12.37
C PRO A 375 -3.63 -22.97 -12.02
N ASP A 376 -3.50 -23.33 -10.74
CA ASP A 376 -3.51 -24.71 -10.24
C ASP A 376 -4.92 -25.31 -10.05
N GLU A 377 -6.01 -24.57 -10.30
CA GLU A 377 -7.38 -25.13 -10.27
C GLU A 377 -7.69 -26.02 -11.50
N HIS A 378 -6.75 -26.17 -12.44
CA HIS A 378 -6.97 -26.97 -13.66
C HIS A 378 -6.78 -28.49 -13.48
N ASP A 379 -6.23 -28.96 -12.35
CA ASP A 379 -5.85 -30.37 -12.16
C ASP A 379 -6.75 -31.15 -11.17
N ALA A 380 -7.89 -30.59 -10.76
CA ALA A 380 -8.79 -31.22 -9.77
C ALA A 380 -10.27 -31.27 -10.17
N ASN A 381 -10.58 -31.43 -11.47
CA ASN A 381 -11.93 -31.75 -11.96
C ASN A 381 -11.98 -33.09 -12.69
#